data_AF-A0A0F9GQ23-F1
#
_entry.id   AF-A0A0F9GQ23-F1
#
_cell.length_a   1.000
_cell.length_b   1.000
_cell.length_c   1.000
_cell.angle_alpha   90.00
_cell.angle_beta   90.00
_cell.angle_gamma   90.00
#
_symmetry.space_group_name_H-M   'P 1'
#
loop_
_entity.id
_entity.type
_entity.pdbx_description
1 polymer ?
#
loop_
_entity_poly.entity_id
_entity_poly.type
_entity_poly.pdbx_seq_one_letter_code
_entity_poly.pdbx_strand_id
1 'polypeptide(L)'
;MNLQEQVIWSIKEERARQDKKWGSQCHLSPYTWMTTLMEEVCKAARLSLEGDSVGYSDELVQVAAVAIAALESHYAQEPAIVEDESPDASHPVEGGEMAIKYLEKSACSSAGHLPDSCAMCLLLDDDVVS
;
A
#
# COMPACT_ATOMS: atom_id res chain seq x y z
N MET A 1 6.32 -21.02 -12.94
CA MET A 1 5.58 -20.09 -12.06
C MET A 1 4.10 -20.43 -12.18
N ASN A 2 3.44 -20.78 -11.08
CA ASN A 2 1.99 -21.04 -11.07
C ASN A 2 1.20 -19.72 -11.21
N LEU A 3 -0.12 -19.80 -11.39
CA LEU A 3 -0.94 -18.60 -11.61
C LEU A 3 -0.87 -17.62 -10.42
N GLN A 4 -0.90 -18.12 -9.20
CA GLN A 4 -0.86 -17.29 -7.99
C GLN A 4 0.47 -16.53 -7.89
N GLU A 5 1.58 -17.19 -8.20
CA GLU A 5 2.89 -16.56 -8.23
C GLU A 5 2.99 -15.46 -9.30
N GLN A 6 2.36 -15.63 -10.46
CA GLN A 6 2.29 -14.59 -11.50
C GLN A 6 1.49 -13.38 -11.04
N VAL A 7 0.35 -13.59 -10.39
CA VAL A 7 -0.47 -12.50 -9.84
C VAL A 7 0.32 -11.69 -8.80
N ILE A 8 1.00 -12.39 -7.88
CA ILE A 8 1.83 -11.74 -6.86
C ILE A 8 2.99 -10.98 -7.51
N TRP A 9 3.57 -11.50 -8.60
CA TRP A 9 4.61 -10.82 -9.35
C TRP A 9 4.10 -9.50 -9.97
N SER A 10 2.95 -9.51 -10.64
CA SER A 10 2.35 -8.30 -11.22
C SER A 10 2.07 -7.22 -10.16
N ILE A 11 1.60 -7.62 -8.99
CA ILE A 11 1.37 -6.70 -7.86
C ILE A 11 2.68 -6.05 -7.38
N LYS A 12 3.77 -6.83 -7.31
CA LYS A 12 5.10 -6.31 -6.93
C LYS A 12 5.64 -5.33 -7.97
N GLU A 13 5.49 -5.64 -9.25
CA GLU A 13 5.91 -4.75 -10.34
C GLU A 13 5.12 -3.43 -10.31
N GLU A 14 3.81 -3.50 -10.12
CA GLU A 14 2.98 -2.31 -10.01
C GLU A 14 3.34 -1.48 -8.78
N ARG A 15 3.50 -2.11 -7.61
CA ARG A 15 3.92 -1.41 -6.39
C ARG A 15 5.26 -0.68 -6.60
N ALA A 16 6.22 -1.30 -7.27
CA ALA A 16 7.50 -0.69 -7.61
C ALA A 16 7.35 0.47 -8.62
N ARG A 17 6.43 0.35 -9.59
CA ARG A 17 6.08 1.44 -10.53
C ARG A 17 5.50 2.64 -9.78
N GLN A 18 4.58 2.41 -8.84
CA GLN A 18 3.99 3.44 -7.99
C GLN A 18 5.05 4.14 -7.13
N ASP A 19 5.95 3.39 -6.49
CA ASP A 19 7.08 3.97 -5.74
C ASP A 19 8.00 4.80 -6.63
N LYS A 20 8.26 4.37 -7.86
CA LYS A 20 9.06 5.14 -8.81
C LYS A 20 8.35 6.43 -9.26
N LYS A 21 7.02 6.38 -9.48
CA LYS A 21 6.22 7.51 -9.96
C LYS A 21 5.98 8.54 -8.85
N TRP A 22 5.73 8.11 -7.62
CA TRP A 22 5.25 8.97 -6.53
C TRP A 22 6.14 8.97 -5.28
N GLY A 23 7.19 8.15 -5.23
CA GLY A 23 8.02 7.98 -4.04
C GLY A 23 7.36 7.11 -2.97
N SER A 24 8.02 7.00 -1.80
CA SER A 24 7.63 6.05 -0.75
C SER A 24 6.28 6.32 -0.08
N GLN A 25 5.74 7.55 -0.15
CA GLN A 25 4.42 7.97 0.38
C GLN A 25 4.10 7.51 1.84
N CYS A 26 5.11 7.14 2.63
CA CYS A 26 4.99 6.53 3.98
C CYS A 26 4.34 7.42 5.06
N HIS A 27 3.97 8.65 4.71
CA HIS A 27 3.44 9.68 5.59
C HIS A 27 2.00 10.10 5.26
N LEU A 28 1.36 9.45 4.27
CA LEU A 28 -0.02 9.74 3.94
C LEU A 28 -0.97 9.31 5.07
N SER A 29 -2.03 10.10 5.25
CA SER A 29 -3.07 9.80 6.24
C SER A 29 -3.88 8.56 5.83
N PRO A 30 -4.47 7.81 6.79
CA PRO A 30 -5.39 6.71 6.48
C PRO A 30 -6.55 7.13 5.57
N TYR A 31 -7.04 8.36 5.72
CA TYR A 31 -8.08 8.92 4.84
C TYR A 31 -7.60 9.02 3.39
N THR A 32 -6.40 9.56 3.19
CA THR A 32 -5.79 9.68 1.85
C THR A 32 -5.59 8.32 1.20
N TRP A 33 -5.05 7.34 1.94
CA TRP A 33 -4.91 5.97 1.45
C TRP A 33 -6.24 5.32 1.07
N MET A 34 -7.28 5.50 1.90
CA MET A 34 -8.61 4.98 1.60
C MET A 34 -9.21 5.62 0.35
N THR A 35 -9.00 6.92 0.14
CA THR A 35 -9.42 7.61 -1.07
C THR A 35 -8.73 7.05 -2.31
N THR A 36 -7.41 6.86 -2.30
CA THR A 36 -6.66 6.26 -3.42
C THR A 36 -7.15 4.84 -3.71
N LEU A 37 -7.33 4.02 -2.66
CA LEU A 37 -7.81 2.66 -2.82
C LEU A 37 -9.19 2.61 -3.49
N MET A 38 -10.10 3.50 -3.06
CA MET A 38 -11.45 3.58 -3.63
C MET A 38 -11.43 4.02 -5.09
N GLU A 39 -10.49 4.88 -5.48
CA GLU A 39 -10.35 5.30 -6.88
C GLU A 39 -10.05 4.11 -7.80
N GLU A 40 -9.08 3.27 -7.46
CA GLU A 40 -8.75 2.08 -8.26
C GLU A 40 -9.89 1.05 -8.26
N VAL A 41 -10.61 0.90 -7.14
CA VAL A 41 -11.82 0.06 -7.09
C VAL A 41 -12.91 0.58 -8.04
N CYS A 42 -13.11 1.90 -8.09
CA CYS A 42 -14.08 2.50 -9.00
C CYS A 42 -13.68 2.33 -10.47
N LYS A 43 -12.39 2.41 -10.82
CA LYS A 43 -11.90 2.13 -12.17
C LYS A 43 -12.10 0.67 -12.55
N ALA A 44 -11.75 -0.27 -11.66
CA ALA A 44 -12.01 -1.70 -11.88
C ALA A 44 -13.51 -1.97 -12.12
N ALA A 45 -14.39 -1.39 -11.29
CA ALA A 45 -15.84 -1.52 -11.46
C ALA A 45 -16.32 -0.97 -12.81
N ARG A 46 -15.79 0.19 -13.24
CA ARG A 46 -16.12 0.79 -14.53
C ARG A 46 -15.69 -0.10 -15.70
N LEU A 47 -14.45 -0.58 -15.72
CA LEU A 47 -13.94 -1.43 -16.80
C LEU A 47 -14.66 -2.78 -16.87
N SER A 48 -15.08 -3.31 -15.72
CA SER A 48 -15.95 -4.49 -15.69
C SER A 48 -17.31 -4.23 -16.35
N LEU A 49 -17.90 -3.04 -16.18
CA LEU A 49 -19.17 -2.68 -16.83
C LEU A 49 -18.99 -2.43 -18.33
N GLU A 50 -17.84 -1.90 -18.73
CA GLU A 50 -17.48 -1.65 -20.13
C GLU A 50 -17.08 -2.94 -20.88
N GLY A 51 -16.89 -4.06 -20.17
CA GLY A 51 -16.49 -5.35 -20.74
C GLY A 51 -15.01 -5.44 -21.11
N ASP A 52 -14.18 -4.51 -20.59
CA ASP A 52 -12.73 -4.54 -20.77
C ASP A 52 -12.09 -5.46 -19.75
N SER A 53 -11.93 -6.73 -20.12
CA SER A 53 -11.32 -7.74 -19.25
C SER A 53 -9.85 -7.51 -18.94
N VAL A 54 -9.10 -6.87 -19.86
CA VAL A 54 -7.66 -6.63 -19.68
C VAL A 54 -7.47 -5.47 -18.71
N GLY A 55 -8.11 -4.33 -19.00
CA GLY A 55 -8.08 -3.18 -18.13
C GLY A 55 -8.65 -3.49 -16.74
N TYR A 56 -9.72 -4.30 -16.66
CA TYR A 56 -10.23 -4.79 -15.37
C TYR A 56 -9.17 -5.52 -14.54
N SER A 57 -8.40 -6.43 -15.16
CA SER A 57 -7.34 -7.12 -14.43
C SER A 57 -6.19 -6.20 -14.02
N ASP A 58 -5.84 -5.22 -14.86
CA ASP A 58 -4.80 -4.23 -14.54
C ASP A 58 -5.21 -3.35 -13.35
N GLU A 59 -6.47 -2.91 -13.29
CA GLU A 59 -6.98 -2.14 -12.16
C GLU A 59 -7.06 -2.95 -10.86
N LEU A 60 -7.36 -4.25 -10.93
CA LEU A 60 -7.27 -5.11 -9.74
C LEU A 60 -5.84 -5.23 -9.20
N VAL A 61 -4.85 -5.23 -10.09
CA VAL A 61 -3.43 -5.20 -9.69
C VAL A 61 -3.11 -3.86 -9.01
N GLN A 62 -3.62 -2.74 -9.53
CA GLN A 62 -3.46 -1.41 -8.91
C GLN A 62 -4.13 -1.35 -7.53
N VAL A 63 -5.36 -1.84 -7.38
CA VAL A 63 -6.06 -1.97 -6.08
C VAL A 63 -5.20 -2.71 -5.06
N ALA A 64 -4.65 -3.86 -5.44
CA ALA A 64 -3.82 -4.66 -4.56
C ALA A 64 -2.50 -3.95 -4.19
N ALA A 65 -1.86 -3.28 -5.15
CA ALA A 65 -0.64 -2.52 -4.92
C ALA A 65 -0.86 -1.34 -3.96
N VAL A 66 -1.98 -0.61 -4.10
CA VAL A 66 -2.35 0.48 -3.19
C VAL A 66 -2.65 -0.04 -1.78
N ALA A 67 -3.34 -1.17 -1.66
CA ALA A 67 -3.61 -1.78 -0.36
C ALA A 67 -2.30 -2.19 0.36
N ILE A 68 -1.33 -2.74 -0.38
CA ILE A 68 0.00 -3.06 0.14
C ILE A 68 0.70 -1.77 0.59
N ALA A 69 0.72 -0.73 -0.25
CA ALA A 69 1.36 0.55 0.08
C ALA A 69 0.77 1.17 1.38
N ALA A 70 -0.55 1.11 1.54
CA ALA A 70 -1.23 1.59 2.74
C ALA A 70 -0.85 0.79 3.99
N LEU A 71 -0.75 -0.54 3.89
CA LEU A 71 -0.29 -1.39 5.00
C LEU A 71 1.18 -1.15 5.34
N GLU A 72 2.05 -1.05 4.34
CA GLU A 72 3.46 -0.67 4.51
C GLU A 72 3.57 0.66 5.26
N SER A 73 2.79 1.67 4.84
CA SER A 73 2.72 2.97 5.52
C SER A 73 2.22 2.85 6.95
N HIS A 74 1.20 2.03 7.21
CA HIS A 74 0.63 1.85 8.54
C HIS A 74 1.62 1.18 9.50
N TYR A 75 2.23 0.07 9.08
CA TYR A 75 3.21 -0.66 9.90
C TYR A 75 4.53 0.08 10.08
N ALA A 76 4.92 0.95 9.14
CA ALA A 76 6.08 1.83 9.30
C ALA A 76 5.88 2.89 10.39
N GLN A 77 4.63 3.23 10.73
CA GLN A 77 4.29 4.25 11.73
C GLN A 77 4.07 3.67 13.13
N GLU A 78 3.83 2.36 13.27
CA GLU A 78 3.68 1.74 14.59
C GLU A 78 5.03 1.71 15.33
N PRO A 79 5.10 2.22 16.58
CA PRO A 79 6.33 2.10 17.36
C PRO A 79 6.62 0.62 17.59
N ALA A 80 7.86 0.22 17.33
CA ALA A 80 8.35 -1.11 17.68
C ALA A 80 7.99 -1.37 19.15
N ILE A 81 7.17 -2.39 19.40
CA ILE A 81 6.84 -2.85 20.74
C ILE A 81 8.19 -3.18 21.40
N VAL A 82 8.65 -2.30 22.29
CA VAL A 82 9.77 -2.61 23.17
C VAL A 82 9.17 -3.63 24.12
N GLU A 83 9.45 -4.91 23.91
CA GLU A 83 9.25 -5.91 24.94
C GLU A 83 10.14 -5.48 26.12
N ASP A 84 9.55 -4.74 27.05
CA ASP A 84 10.11 -4.57 28.37
C ASP A 84 10.08 -5.96 29.01
N GLU A 85 11.24 -6.63 29.08
CA GLU A 85 11.41 -7.86 29.84
C GLU A 85 11.31 -7.56 31.36
N SER A 86 10.15 -7.04 31.78
CA SER A 86 9.77 -6.90 33.17
C SER A 86 8.75 -7.99 33.50
N PRO A 87 9.12 -9.01 34.30
CA PRO A 87 8.22 -10.10 34.61
C PRO A 87 7.27 -9.68 35.75
N ASP A 88 6.14 -9.04 35.44
CA ASP A 88 5.01 -9.04 36.37
C ASP A 88 3.62 -8.92 35.70
N ALA A 89 2.78 -9.89 36.07
CA ALA A 89 1.31 -9.93 36.08
C ALA A 89 0.49 -9.63 34.79
N SER A 90 0.17 -10.72 34.08
CA SER A 90 -1.20 -11.14 33.70
C SER A 90 -2.16 -10.12 33.08
N HIS A 91 -2.18 -10.07 31.74
CA HIS A 91 -3.41 -9.88 30.95
C HIS A 91 -3.27 -10.65 29.61
N PRO A 92 -4.26 -11.46 29.20
CA PRO A 92 -4.28 -12.03 27.85
C PRO A 92 -4.76 -10.95 26.88
N VAL A 93 -3.84 -10.36 26.13
CA VAL A 93 -4.20 -9.58 24.95
C VAL A 93 -4.43 -10.58 23.81
N GLU A 94 -5.66 -11.07 23.70
CA GLU A 94 -6.16 -11.67 22.46
C GLU A 94 -6.34 -10.55 21.44
N GLY A 95 -5.52 -10.53 20.40
CA GLY A 95 -5.69 -9.58 19.30
C GLY A 95 -4.55 -9.61 18.30
N GLY A 96 -4.75 -10.37 17.22
CA GLY A 96 -4.04 -10.16 15.94
C GLY A 96 -2.77 -10.97 15.79
N GLU A 97 -2.86 -12.02 14.98
CA GLU A 97 -1.77 -12.88 14.57
C GLU A 97 -0.58 -12.09 13.99
N MET A 98 0.59 -12.37 14.56
CA MET A 98 1.91 -12.35 13.91
C MET A 98 2.20 -11.10 13.08
N ALA A 99 2.64 -10.05 13.76
CA ALA A 99 3.53 -9.06 13.16
C ALA A 99 4.59 -9.80 12.34
N ILE A 100 4.58 -9.60 11.02
CA ILE A 100 5.64 -10.06 10.13
C ILE A 100 6.89 -9.31 10.59
N LYS A 101 7.65 -9.92 11.52
CA LYS A 101 9.07 -9.65 11.69
C LYS A 101 9.65 -9.77 10.27
N TYR A 102 10.43 -8.78 9.86
CA TYR A 102 11.02 -8.58 8.53
C TYR A 102 10.32 -7.53 7.65
N LEU A 103 10.56 -6.26 7.98
CA LEU A 103 11.00 -5.30 6.97
C LEU A 103 12.37 -4.79 7.43
N GLU A 104 13.42 -5.28 6.77
CA GLU A 104 14.78 -4.79 7.00
C GLU A 104 14.86 -3.28 6.76
N LYS A 105 15.50 -2.60 7.70
CA LYS A 105 15.93 -1.19 7.74
C LYS A 105 15.84 -0.39 6.41
N SER A 106 15.28 0.82 6.55
CA SER A 106 15.36 1.99 5.64
C SER A 106 14.29 2.01 4.54
N ALA A 107 13.45 3.05 4.45
CA ALA A 107 13.88 4.31 3.82
C ALA A 107 13.17 5.60 4.29
N CYS A 108 12.32 5.57 5.33
CA CYS A 108 11.48 6.74 5.66
C CYS A 108 12.15 7.76 6.64
N SER A 109 13.38 7.52 7.13
CA SER A 109 14.01 8.32 8.21
C SER A 109 14.69 9.64 7.79
N SER A 110 14.50 10.16 6.58
CA SER A 110 15.10 11.45 6.21
C SER A 110 14.26 12.27 5.23
N ALA A 111 13.07 12.70 5.65
CA ALA A 111 12.35 13.77 4.98
C ALA A 111 11.99 14.84 6.02
N GLY A 112 12.82 15.88 6.09
CA GLY A 112 12.46 17.11 6.79
C GLY A 112 11.18 17.68 6.17
N HIS A 113 10.27 18.09 7.04
CA HIS A 113 9.09 18.93 6.79
C HIS A 113 8.86 19.32 5.32
N LEU A 114 8.26 18.42 4.55
CA LEU A 114 7.64 18.76 3.28
C LEU A 114 6.23 19.29 3.59
N PRO A 115 5.82 20.42 2.98
CA PRO A 115 4.49 20.97 3.23
C PRO A 115 3.43 19.94 2.83
N ASP A 116 2.27 19.99 3.49
CA ASP A 116 1.08 19.15 3.32
C ASP A 116 0.50 19.10 1.87
N SER A 117 1.23 19.59 0.86
CA SER A 117 0.88 19.55 -0.56
C SER A 117 1.30 18.27 -1.28
N CYS A 118 1.82 17.24 -0.60
CA CYS A 118 2.04 15.91 -1.22
C CYS A 118 0.78 15.02 -1.14
N ALA A 119 -0.38 15.61 -0.87
CA ALA A 119 -1.66 14.93 -0.93
C ALA A 119 -2.10 14.76 -2.39
N MET A 120 -1.52 13.80 -3.13
CA MET A 120 -2.20 13.17 -4.27
C MET A 120 -2.87 14.17 -5.26
N CYS A 121 -2.30 15.37 -5.43
CA CYS A 121 -2.99 16.46 -6.10
C CYS A 121 -2.96 16.20 -7.63
N LEU A 122 -4.05 15.62 -8.13
CA LEU A 122 -4.63 15.81 -9.49
C LEU A 122 -4.36 14.79 -10.63
N LEU A 123 -3.63 13.67 -10.49
CA LEU A 123 -3.04 13.02 -11.69
C LEU A 123 -3.07 11.48 -11.72
N LEU A 124 -4.27 10.89 -11.83
CA LEU A 124 -4.45 9.56 -12.43
C LEU A 124 -5.04 9.65 -13.86
N ASP A 125 -4.77 10.75 -14.56
CA ASP A 125 -4.77 10.79 -16.01
C ASP A 125 -3.30 10.69 -16.51
N ASP A 126 -3.13 10.00 -17.64
CA ASP A 126 -1.89 9.64 -18.34
C ASP A 126 -1.13 8.42 -17.77
N ASP A 127 -1.57 7.22 -18.17
CA ASP A 127 -0.75 6.25 -18.93
C ASP A 127 -1.59 5.00 -19.28
N VAL A 128 -2.56 5.15 -20.20
CA VAL A 128 -2.86 4.05 -21.14
C VAL A 128 -1.69 4.03 -22.13
N VAL A 129 -0.65 3.27 -21.83
CA VAL A 129 0.38 2.98 -22.82
C VAL A 129 -0.21 1.95 -23.79
N SER A 130 -0.25 2.37 -25.06
CA SER A 130 -0.76 1.66 -26.24
C SER A 130 -0.15 0.28 -26.50
#